data_AF-A0A961CLV8-F1
#
_entry.id   AF-A0A961CLV8-F1
#
_cell.length_a   1.000
_cell.length_b   1.000
_cell.length_c   1.000
_cell.angle_alpha   90.00
_cell.angle_beta   90.00
_cell.angle_gamma   90.00
#
_symmetry.space_group_name_H-M   'P 1'
#
loop_
_entity.id
_entity.type
_entity.pdbx_description
1 polymer ?
#
loop_
_entity_poly.entity_id
_entity_poly.type
_entity_poly.pdbx_seq_one_letter_code
_entity_poly.pdbx_strand_id
1 'polypeptide(L)'
;MSAPVTAQESPPRTGLRVRVQKLGTALSNMVMPNIGAFIAWGLITALFIKEGWLQAIFTGLQDPDGWVAKIGGWGAYDGAGIVGPMITYLLPILIGYTGGRMIHGNRGAVVGAIATVGVVTGADVPMFMGAMIMGPLGGWLMKKADALWEGKVRPGFEMLIDNFSAGILGMFLAIFGFFGIGPIVSSFTRLAGNAVDFLVENNLLPLTSILIEPAKVLFLNNA
;
A
#
# COMPACT_ATOMS: atom_id res chain seq x y z
N MET A 1 45.72 -30.53 -31.23
CA MET A 1 44.30 -30.93 -31.21
C MET A 1 43.72 -30.51 -29.87
N SER A 2 43.00 -29.40 -29.82
CA SER A 2 42.39 -28.86 -28.60
C SER A 2 40.93 -29.28 -28.56
N ALA A 3 40.53 -30.05 -27.55
CA ALA A 3 39.15 -30.48 -27.38
C ALA A 3 38.23 -29.27 -27.04
N PRO A 4 36.98 -29.24 -27.54
CA PRO A 4 36.03 -28.20 -27.18
C PRO A 4 35.54 -28.41 -25.75
N VAL A 5 35.55 -27.35 -24.94
CA VAL A 5 34.96 -27.32 -23.61
C VAL A 5 33.44 -27.38 -23.78
N THR A 6 32.81 -28.47 -23.34
CA THR A 6 31.36 -28.58 -23.30
C THR A 6 30.80 -27.59 -22.27
N ALA A 7 30.00 -26.64 -22.74
CA ALA A 7 29.25 -25.75 -21.86
C ALA A 7 28.24 -26.58 -21.04
N GLN A 8 28.45 -26.63 -19.73
CA GLN A 8 27.48 -27.24 -18.81
C GLN A 8 26.23 -26.35 -18.75
N GLU A 9 25.13 -26.88 -19.26
CA GLU A 9 23.80 -26.28 -19.13
C GLU A 9 23.39 -26.28 -17.64
N SER A 10 23.18 -25.09 -17.07
CA SER A 10 22.83 -24.94 -15.66
C SER A 10 21.44 -25.55 -15.37
N PRO A 11 21.24 -26.26 -14.24
CA PRO A 11 19.99 -26.96 -13.97
C PRO A 11 18.79 -26.02 -13.88
N PRO A 12 17.57 -26.49 -14.23
CA PRO A 12 16.37 -25.65 -14.31
C PRO A 12 16.05 -25.06 -12.93
N ARG A 13 16.00 -23.72 -12.86
CA ARG A 13 15.72 -22.98 -11.63
C ARG A 13 14.36 -23.41 -11.06
N THR A 14 14.39 -24.07 -9.91
CA THR A 14 13.26 -24.57 -9.10
C THR A 14 12.04 -23.64 -9.11
N GLY A 15 10.86 -24.19 -9.45
CA GLY A 15 9.62 -23.43 -9.71
C GLY A 15 9.09 -22.58 -8.54
N LEU A 16 9.41 -22.93 -7.28
CA LEU A 16 9.01 -22.14 -6.11
C LEU A 16 9.71 -20.78 -6.07
N ARG A 17 11.03 -20.75 -6.31
CA ARG A 17 11.82 -19.52 -6.37
C ARG A 17 11.30 -18.59 -7.46
N VAL A 18 10.92 -19.14 -8.61
CA VAL A 18 10.38 -18.37 -9.74
C VAL A 18 9.02 -17.74 -9.40
N ARG A 19 8.14 -18.45 -8.65
CA ARG A 19 6.87 -17.88 -8.20
C ARG A 19 7.05 -16.73 -7.21
N VAL A 20 7.95 -16.89 -6.25
CA VAL A 20 8.31 -15.83 -5.29
C VAL A 20 8.87 -14.62 -6.01
N GLN A 21 9.76 -14.83 -6.99
CA GLN A 21 10.30 -13.75 -7.82
C GLN A 21 9.21 -13.02 -8.59
N LYS A 22 8.29 -13.74 -9.24
CA LYS A 22 7.16 -13.13 -9.97
C LYS A 22 6.25 -12.31 -9.07
N LEU A 23 5.95 -12.81 -7.87
CA LEU A 23 5.17 -12.06 -6.88
C LEU A 23 5.91 -10.78 -6.46
N GLY A 24 7.20 -10.87 -6.11
CA GLY A 24 8.00 -9.70 -5.74
C GLY A 24 8.08 -8.66 -6.86
N THR A 25 8.26 -9.08 -8.12
CA THR A 25 8.23 -8.19 -9.28
C THR A 25 6.86 -7.53 -9.44
N ALA A 26 5.77 -8.28 -9.29
CA ALA A 26 4.42 -7.74 -9.39
C ALA A 26 4.16 -6.67 -8.32
N LEU A 27 4.50 -6.93 -7.05
CA LEU A 27 4.34 -5.97 -5.97
C LEU A 27 5.21 -4.73 -6.18
N SER A 28 6.47 -4.92 -6.60
CA SER A 28 7.38 -3.81 -6.91
C SER A 28 6.83 -2.92 -8.02
N ASN A 29 6.25 -3.51 -9.07
CA ASN A 29 5.64 -2.76 -10.18
C ASN A 29 4.44 -1.89 -9.76
N MET A 30 3.82 -2.17 -8.61
CA MET A 30 2.74 -1.34 -8.07
C MET A 30 3.27 -0.13 -7.32
N VAL A 31 4.46 -0.24 -6.72
CA VAL A 31 5.09 0.81 -5.91
C VAL A 31 5.97 1.71 -6.75
N MET A 32 6.77 1.14 -7.67
CA MET A 32 7.78 1.88 -8.44
C MET A 32 7.22 3.10 -9.21
N PRO A 33 6.08 3.02 -9.91
CA PRO A 33 5.50 4.18 -10.59
C PRO A 33 5.12 5.33 -9.64
N ASN A 34 4.96 5.02 -8.34
CA ASN A 34 4.55 5.95 -7.31
C ASN A 34 5.73 6.48 -6.47
N ILE A 35 6.99 6.14 -6.79
CA ILE A 35 8.19 6.54 -6.02
C ILE A 35 8.23 8.07 -5.79
N GLY A 36 7.79 8.88 -6.76
CA GLY A 36 7.73 10.33 -6.60
C GLY A 36 6.87 10.78 -5.40
N ALA A 37 5.76 10.09 -5.13
CA ALA A 37 4.90 10.37 -3.98
C ALA A 37 5.57 9.95 -2.66
N PHE A 38 6.28 8.81 -2.64
CA PHE A 38 7.06 8.37 -1.48
C PHE A 38 8.19 9.35 -1.15
N ILE A 39 8.91 9.85 -2.17
CA ILE A 39 9.95 10.86 -2.00
C ILE A 39 9.36 12.15 -1.46
N ALA A 40 8.25 12.63 -2.04
CA ALA A 40 7.60 13.85 -1.57
C ALA A 40 7.16 13.73 -0.10
N TRP A 41 6.51 12.62 0.25
CA TRP A 41 6.14 12.32 1.64
C TRP A 41 7.36 12.26 2.56
N GLY A 42 8.42 11.56 2.15
CA GLY A 42 9.66 11.43 2.93
C GLY A 42 10.34 12.77 3.19
N LEU A 43 10.41 13.65 2.17
CA LEU A 43 10.97 15.00 2.31
C LEU A 43 10.10 15.87 3.22
N ILE A 44 8.78 15.83 3.08
CA ILE A 44 7.87 16.59 3.96
C ILE A 44 8.04 16.10 5.40
N THR A 45 8.08 14.79 5.61
CA THR A 45 8.29 14.17 6.93
C THR A 45 9.62 14.62 7.52
N ALA A 46 10.72 14.48 6.77
CA ALA A 46 12.06 14.85 7.20
C ALA A 46 12.17 16.35 7.54
N LEU A 47 11.42 17.23 6.89
CA LEU A 47 11.48 18.67 7.14
C LEU A 47 10.59 19.12 8.31
N PHE A 48 9.35 18.60 8.39
CA PHE A 48 8.28 19.25 9.16
C PHE A 48 7.86 18.52 10.43
N ILE A 49 8.24 17.26 10.66
CA ILE A 49 7.92 16.59 11.94
C ILE A 49 8.67 17.24 13.10
N LYS A 50 8.29 16.87 14.34
CA LYS A 50 8.90 17.41 15.57
C LYS A 50 10.43 17.27 15.59
N GLU A 51 10.93 16.12 15.13
CA GLU A 51 12.37 15.82 15.00
C GLU A 51 12.93 16.13 13.60
N GLY A 52 12.21 16.93 12.82
CA GLY A 52 12.58 17.27 11.45
C GLY A 52 13.77 18.22 11.34
N TRP A 53 14.38 18.26 10.16
CA TRP A 53 15.56 19.08 9.86
C TRP A 53 15.33 20.57 10.07
N LEU A 54 14.13 21.10 9.79
CA LEU A 54 13.85 22.52 10.03
C LEU A 54 13.95 22.85 11.52
N GLN A 55 13.46 21.97 12.38
CA GLN A 55 13.52 22.14 13.83
C GLN A 55 14.92 21.93 14.38
N ALA A 56 15.69 21.02 13.78
CA ALA A 56 17.08 20.78 14.15
C ALA A 56 17.99 21.96 13.77
N ILE A 57 17.76 22.59 12.61
CA ILE A 57 18.59 23.68 12.09
C ILE A 57 18.16 25.04 12.66
N PHE A 58 16.84 25.27 12.77
CA PHE A 58 16.28 26.55 13.20
C PHE A 58 15.51 26.38 14.52
N THR A 59 16.20 26.58 15.64
CA THR A 59 15.60 26.45 16.98
C THR A 59 14.42 27.39 17.23
N GLY A 60 14.35 28.53 16.52
CA GLY A 60 13.22 29.47 16.57
C GLY A 60 11.93 28.96 15.93
N LEU A 61 11.95 27.82 15.23
CA LEU A 61 10.76 27.19 14.65
C LEU A 61 10.14 26.12 15.58
N GLN A 62 10.74 25.87 16.76
CA GLN A 62 10.28 24.91 17.78
C GLN A 62 9.05 25.40 18.57
N ASP A 63 8.15 26.11 17.89
CA ASP A 63 6.88 26.57 18.44
C ASP A 63 5.80 25.48 18.22
N PRO A 64 5.22 24.90 19.30
CA PRO A 64 4.17 23.90 19.19
C PRO A 64 2.86 24.43 18.61
N ASP A 65 2.64 25.76 18.60
CA ASP A 65 1.51 26.42 17.97
C ASP A 65 1.85 26.98 16.57
N GLY A 66 3.11 26.82 16.15
CA GLY A 66 3.67 27.36 14.93
C GLY A 66 3.22 26.66 13.65
N TRP A 67 3.50 27.30 12.51
CA TRP A 67 3.12 26.77 11.19
C TRP A 67 3.86 25.48 10.82
N VAL A 68 5.10 25.27 11.31
CA VAL A 68 5.86 24.02 11.12
C VAL A 68 5.14 22.87 11.82
N ALA A 69 4.68 23.09 13.07
CA ALA A 69 3.89 22.14 13.84
C ALA A 69 2.58 21.77 13.14
N LYS A 70 1.93 22.75 12.51
CA LYS A 70 0.71 22.54 11.73
C LYS A 70 0.92 21.67 10.50
N ILE A 71 2.03 21.83 9.76
CA ILE A 71 2.33 20.99 8.59
C ILE A 71 2.70 19.57 9.04
N GLY A 72 3.59 19.46 10.04
CA GLY A 72 4.08 18.19 10.55
C GLY A 72 3.03 17.39 11.33
N GLY A 73 2.01 18.05 11.88
CA GLY A 73 0.96 17.41 12.67
C GLY A 73 1.43 17.00 14.06
N TRP A 74 2.10 17.90 14.76
CA TRP A 74 2.58 17.70 16.13
C TRP A 74 2.33 18.97 16.96
N GLY A 75 2.59 18.93 18.26
CA GLY A 75 2.30 20.06 19.16
C GLY A 75 0.79 20.26 19.32
N ALA A 76 0.31 21.49 19.12
CA ALA A 76 -1.13 21.79 19.18
C ALA A 76 -1.95 21.19 18.02
N TYR A 77 -1.28 20.67 16.99
CA TYR A 77 -1.88 20.07 15.81
C TYR A 77 -1.63 18.56 15.72
N ASP A 78 -1.45 17.89 16.86
CA ASP A 78 -1.21 16.44 16.89
C ASP A 78 -2.32 15.69 16.12
N GLY A 79 -1.90 14.84 15.18
CA GLY A 79 -2.81 14.13 14.27
C GLY A 79 -3.46 14.98 13.16
N ALA A 80 -3.19 16.28 13.08
CA ALA A 80 -3.83 17.22 12.13
C ALA A 80 -2.91 17.78 11.03
N GLY A 81 -1.75 17.15 10.79
CA GLY A 81 -0.80 17.53 9.74
C GLY A 81 -1.00 16.81 8.41
N ILE A 82 -0.20 17.17 7.40
CA ILE A 82 -0.26 16.54 6.07
C ILE A 82 0.51 15.22 5.99
N VAL A 83 1.48 15.00 6.89
CA VAL A 83 2.34 13.81 6.91
C VAL A 83 1.51 12.53 7.10
N GLY A 84 0.61 12.54 8.09
CA GLY A 84 -0.24 11.39 8.41
C GLY A 84 -1.16 10.99 7.26
N PRO A 85 -1.98 11.91 6.71
CA PRO A 85 -2.84 11.59 5.58
C PRO A 85 -2.10 11.11 4.33
N MET A 86 -0.87 11.58 4.10
CA MET A 86 -0.07 11.09 2.97
C MET A 86 0.30 9.61 3.12
N ILE A 87 0.83 9.18 4.27
CA ILE A 87 1.20 7.77 4.49
C ILE A 87 -0.02 6.87 4.63
N THR A 88 -1.08 7.35 5.29
CA THR A 88 -2.26 6.54 5.57
C THR A 88 -3.16 6.42 4.35
N TYR A 89 -3.41 7.50 3.61
CA TYR A 89 -4.36 7.50 2.49
C TYR A 89 -3.67 7.57 1.13
N LEU A 90 -2.88 8.62 0.88
CA LEU A 90 -2.36 8.90 -0.46
C LEU A 90 -1.52 7.75 -1.01
N LEU A 91 -0.51 7.29 -0.26
CA LEU A 91 0.43 6.28 -0.77
C LEU A 91 -0.25 4.93 -0.99
N PRO A 92 -1.08 4.39 -0.07
CA PRO A 92 -1.83 3.18 -0.33
C PRO A 92 -2.79 3.31 -1.52
N ILE A 93 -3.55 4.42 -1.62
CA ILE A 93 -4.49 4.64 -2.73
C ILE A 93 -3.76 4.62 -4.08
N LEU A 94 -2.59 5.25 -4.16
CA LEU A 94 -1.75 5.24 -5.38
C LEU A 94 -1.27 3.83 -5.74
N ILE A 95 -0.92 3.01 -4.75
CA ILE A 95 -0.57 1.60 -4.99
C ILE A 95 -1.78 0.81 -5.50
N GLY A 96 -2.94 1.00 -4.87
CA GLY A 96 -4.19 0.36 -5.29
C GLY A 96 -4.61 0.77 -6.70
N TYR A 97 -4.47 2.05 -7.03
CA TYR A 97 -4.68 2.61 -8.36
C TYR A 97 -3.77 1.94 -9.38
N THR A 98 -2.46 1.88 -9.13
CA THR A 98 -1.49 1.23 -10.03
C THR A 98 -1.80 -0.26 -10.18
N GLY A 99 -2.17 -0.93 -9.08
CA GLY A 99 -2.59 -2.32 -9.07
C GLY A 99 -3.78 -2.62 -9.97
N GLY A 100 -4.85 -1.83 -9.82
CA GLY A 100 -6.02 -1.95 -10.67
C GLY A 100 -5.69 -1.64 -12.13
N ARG A 101 -4.81 -0.66 -12.36
CA ARG A 101 -4.34 -0.27 -13.70
C ARG A 101 -3.61 -1.40 -14.42
N MET A 102 -2.76 -2.13 -13.69
CA MET A 102 -2.01 -3.26 -14.24
C MET A 102 -2.92 -4.40 -14.74
N ILE A 103 -4.15 -4.50 -14.23
CA ILE A 103 -5.10 -5.55 -14.62
C ILE A 103 -6.07 -5.10 -15.72
N HIS A 104 -6.64 -3.89 -15.61
CA HIS A 104 -7.71 -3.44 -16.51
C HIS A 104 -7.66 -1.93 -16.82
N GLY A 105 -6.45 -1.40 -17.03
CA GLY A 105 -6.25 -0.03 -17.50
C GLY A 105 -6.86 1.03 -16.58
N ASN A 106 -7.29 2.16 -17.16
CA ASN A 106 -7.79 3.29 -16.35
C ASN A 106 -9.05 2.93 -15.53
N ARG A 107 -9.94 2.10 -16.08
CA ARG A 107 -11.17 1.70 -15.36
C ARG A 107 -10.84 0.84 -14.14
N GLY A 108 -9.95 -0.13 -14.31
CA GLY A 108 -9.42 -0.91 -13.20
C GLY A 108 -8.70 -0.03 -12.17
N ALA A 109 -7.97 0.99 -12.62
CA ALA A 109 -7.26 1.92 -11.73
C ALA A 109 -8.20 2.69 -10.80
N VAL A 110 -9.28 3.25 -11.35
CA VAL A 110 -10.30 3.98 -10.58
C VAL A 110 -10.99 3.05 -9.56
N VAL A 111 -11.42 1.86 -9.99
CA VAL A 111 -12.05 0.90 -9.07
C VAL A 111 -11.08 0.42 -7.99
N GLY A 112 -9.82 0.15 -8.35
CA GLY A 112 -8.78 -0.24 -7.40
C GLY A 112 -8.48 0.84 -6.36
N ALA A 113 -8.51 2.12 -6.75
CA ALA A 113 -8.39 3.25 -5.83
C ALA A 113 -9.58 3.33 -4.86
N ILE A 114 -10.82 3.22 -5.37
CA ILE A 114 -12.04 3.24 -4.54
C ILE A 114 -12.03 2.07 -3.55
N ALA A 115 -11.70 0.87 -4.01
CA ALA A 115 -11.57 -0.31 -3.17
C ALA A 115 -10.54 -0.11 -2.05
N THR A 116 -9.41 0.55 -2.37
CA THR A 116 -8.34 0.83 -1.40
C THR A 116 -8.76 1.83 -0.33
N VAL A 117 -9.59 2.83 -0.66
CA VAL A 117 -10.16 3.74 0.34
C VAL A 117 -10.93 2.95 1.39
N GLY A 118 -11.76 1.99 0.97
CA GLY A 118 -12.52 1.13 1.88
C GLY A 118 -11.62 0.36 2.84
N VAL A 119 -10.53 -0.21 2.32
CA VAL A 119 -9.53 -0.91 3.13
C VAL A 119 -8.92 0.06 4.12
N VAL A 120 -8.22 1.09 3.65
CA VAL A 120 -7.46 2.03 4.50
C VAL A 120 -8.29 2.67 5.61
N THR A 121 -9.55 3.01 5.32
CA THR A 121 -10.43 3.63 6.33
C THR A 121 -10.95 2.64 7.38
N GLY A 122 -10.81 1.33 7.14
CA GLY A 122 -11.20 0.26 8.06
C GLY A 122 -10.09 -0.22 9.00
N ALA A 123 -8.90 0.38 9.00
CA ALA A 123 -7.83 0.04 9.94
C ALA A 123 -7.07 1.27 10.46
N ASP A 124 -6.48 1.13 11.66
CA ASP A 124 -5.72 2.18 12.33
C ASP A 124 -4.25 2.27 11.89
N VAL A 125 -3.83 1.42 10.94
CA VAL A 125 -2.44 1.35 10.43
C VAL A 125 -2.41 1.53 8.91
N PRO A 126 -1.34 2.14 8.35
CA PRO A 126 -1.17 2.24 6.90
C PRO A 126 -1.26 0.88 6.21
N MET A 127 -2.19 0.73 5.26
CA MET A 127 -2.50 -0.56 4.64
C MET A 127 -1.98 -0.72 3.22
N PHE A 128 -0.66 -0.68 3.07
CA PHE A 128 0.02 -0.95 1.81
C PHE A 128 -0.31 -2.34 1.25
N MET A 129 -0.25 -3.39 2.08
CA MET A 129 -0.59 -4.76 1.67
C MET A 129 -2.07 -4.88 1.28
N GLY A 130 -2.96 -4.22 2.02
CA GLY A 130 -4.39 -4.17 1.71
C GLY A 130 -4.64 -3.56 0.32
N ALA A 131 -3.96 -2.44 0.02
CA ALA A 131 -3.98 -1.83 -1.31
C ALA A 131 -3.41 -2.74 -2.40
N MET A 132 -2.32 -3.46 -2.10
CA MET A 132 -1.68 -4.39 -3.05
C MET A 132 -2.57 -5.59 -3.41
N ILE A 133 -3.49 -5.97 -2.53
CA ILE A 133 -4.46 -7.03 -2.78
C ILE A 133 -5.70 -6.46 -3.48
N MET A 134 -6.26 -5.39 -2.93
CA MET A 134 -7.55 -4.87 -3.37
C MET A 134 -7.48 -4.09 -4.68
N GLY A 135 -6.34 -3.46 -5.00
CA GLY A 135 -6.12 -2.81 -6.30
C GLY A 135 -6.30 -3.78 -7.48
N PRO A 136 -5.46 -4.83 -7.59
CA PRO A 136 -5.58 -5.85 -8.63
C PRO A 136 -6.92 -6.59 -8.60
N LEU A 137 -7.47 -6.87 -7.41
CA LEU A 137 -8.80 -7.47 -7.30
C LEU A 137 -9.88 -6.58 -7.92
N GLY A 138 -9.87 -5.28 -7.63
CA GLY A 138 -10.79 -4.32 -8.22
C GLY A 138 -10.65 -4.24 -9.74
N GLY A 139 -9.42 -4.21 -10.26
CA GLY A 139 -9.18 -4.28 -11.70
C GLY A 139 -9.68 -5.58 -12.33
N TRP A 140 -9.49 -6.72 -11.66
CA TRP A 140 -9.93 -8.03 -12.16
C TRP A 140 -11.46 -8.15 -12.19
N LEU A 141 -12.14 -7.69 -11.14
CA LEU A 141 -13.60 -7.65 -11.09
C LEU A 141 -14.17 -6.67 -12.11
N MET A 142 -13.53 -5.53 -12.33
CA MET A 142 -13.92 -4.57 -13.35
C MET A 142 -13.83 -5.20 -14.74
N LYS A 143 -12.72 -5.91 -15.03
CA LYS A 143 -12.55 -6.67 -16.27
C LYS A 143 -13.67 -7.69 -16.48
N LYS A 144 -14.07 -8.38 -15.42
CA LYS A 144 -15.16 -9.36 -15.46
C LYS A 144 -16.52 -8.69 -15.67
N ALA A 145 -16.77 -7.55 -15.00
CA ALA A 145 -17.99 -6.80 -15.17
C ALA A 145 -18.14 -6.28 -16.61
N ASP A 146 -17.08 -5.75 -17.21
CA ASP A 146 -17.11 -5.25 -18.59
C ASP A 146 -17.40 -6.34 -19.61
N ALA A 147 -16.80 -7.52 -19.44
CA ALA A 147 -17.06 -8.66 -20.30
C ALA A 147 -18.55 -9.08 -20.31
N LEU A 148 -19.34 -8.73 -19.28
CA LEU A 148 -20.79 -9.01 -19.26
C LEU A 148 -21.59 -8.05 -20.14
N TRP A 149 -21.06 -6.84 -20.39
CA TRP A 149 -21.71 -5.76 -21.14
C TRP A 149 -21.19 -5.60 -22.56
N GLU A 150 -20.08 -6.27 -22.92
CA GLU A 150 -19.52 -6.28 -24.27
C GLU A 150 -20.59 -6.60 -25.33
N GLY A 151 -20.68 -5.74 -26.34
CA GLY A 151 -21.61 -5.89 -27.46
C GLY A 151 -23.09 -5.67 -27.13
N LYS A 152 -23.45 -5.33 -25.88
CA LYS A 152 -24.84 -5.09 -25.47
C LYS A 152 -25.20 -3.62 -25.34
N VAL A 153 -24.20 -2.74 -25.36
CA VAL A 153 -24.38 -1.31 -25.14
C VAL A 153 -24.57 -0.57 -26.47
N ARG A 154 -25.53 0.34 -26.51
CA ARG A 154 -25.77 1.20 -27.67
C ARG A 154 -24.71 2.31 -27.74
N PRO A 155 -24.24 2.68 -28.94
CA PRO A 155 -23.35 3.83 -29.12
C PRO A 155 -23.93 5.08 -28.45
N GLY A 156 -23.10 5.83 -27.74
CA GLY A 156 -23.48 7.03 -26.98
C GLY A 156 -23.87 6.77 -25.51
N PHE A 157 -24.19 5.53 -25.11
CA PHE A 157 -24.41 5.16 -23.71
C PHE A 157 -23.18 4.51 -23.04
N GLU A 158 -22.15 4.19 -23.81
CA GLU A 158 -20.93 3.50 -23.35
C GLU A 158 -20.29 4.20 -22.16
N MET A 159 -20.00 5.51 -22.28
CA MET A 159 -19.36 6.25 -21.19
C MET A 159 -20.21 6.33 -19.92
N LEU A 160 -21.55 6.36 -20.08
CA LEU A 160 -22.47 6.36 -18.95
C LEU A 160 -22.39 5.02 -18.21
N ILE A 161 -22.56 3.92 -18.95
CA ILE A 161 -22.54 2.57 -18.37
C ILE A 161 -21.16 2.26 -17.79
N ASP A 162 -20.09 2.71 -18.45
CA ASP A 162 -18.72 2.50 -18.02
C ASP A 162 -18.43 3.14 -16.66
N ASN A 163 -18.87 4.39 -16.47
CA ASN A 163 -18.69 5.13 -15.23
C ASN A 163 -19.63 4.61 -14.12
N PHE A 164 -20.89 4.33 -14.44
CA PHE A 164 -21.85 3.81 -13.46
C PHE A 164 -21.48 2.40 -12.99
N SER A 165 -21.05 1.51 -13.89
CA SER A 165 -20.61 0.16 -13.53
C SER A 165 -19.36 0.19 -12.65
N ALA A 166 -18.37 1.02 -13.00
CA ALA A 166 -17.18 1.23 -12.19
C ALA A 166 -17.51 1.81 -10.81
N GLY A 167 -18.43 2.78 -10.75
CA GLY A 167 -18.90 3.38 -9.50
C GLY A 167 -19.61 2.38 -8.59
N ILE A 168 -20.56 1.60 -9.13
CA ILE A 168 -21.31 0.60 -8.37
C ILE A 168 -20.39 -0.52 -7.88
N LEU A 169 -19.52 -1.05 -8.75
CA LEU A 169 -18.56 -2.08 -8.36
C LEU A 169 -17.57 -1.54 -7.30
N GLY A 170 -17.06 -0.33 -7.51
CA GLY A 170 -16.18 0.35 -6.56
C GLY A 170 -16.83 0.51 -5.20
N MET A 171 -18.10 0.93 -5.14
CA MET A 171 -18.86 1.03 -3.90
C MET A 171 -18.91 -0.30 -3.15
N PHE A 172 -19.27 -1.40 -3.82
CA PHE A 172 -19.30 -2.71 -3.17
C PHE A 172 -17.92 -3.15 -2.68
N LEU A 173 -16.87 -2.90 -3.46
CA LEU A 173 -15.51 -3.24 -3.06
C LEU A 173 -14.98 -2.37 -1.92
N ALA A 174 -15.37 -1.11 -1.83
CA ALA A 174 -15.02 -0.25 -0.71
C ALA A 174 -15.70 -0.73 0.57
N ILE A 175 -17.00 -1.02 0.53
CA ILE A 175 -17.73 -1.58 1.67
C ILE A 175 -17.12 -2.91 2.11
N PHE A 176 -16.81 -3.79 1.15
CA PHE A 176 -16.14 -5.05 1.42
C PHE A 176 -14.73 -4.85 2.00
N GLY A 177 -13.94 -3.91 1.49
CA GLY A 177 -12.63 -3.59 2.02
C GLY A 177 -12.69 -3.11 3.48
N PHE A 178 -13.67 -2.26 3.78
CA PHE A 178 -13.88 -1.69 5.11
C PHE A 178 -14.27 -2.75 6.14
N PHE A 179 -15.30 -3.55 5.86
CA PHE A 179 -15.80 -4.55 6.81
C PHE A 179 -15.08 -5.91 6.74
N GLY A 180 -14.47 -6.24 5.61
CA GLY A 180 -13.82 -7.53 5.39
C GLY A 180 -12.35 -7.50 5.74
N ILE A 181 -11.56 -6.63 5.10
CA ILE A 181 -10.10 -6.62 5.24
C ILE A 181 -9.67 -5.92 6.54
N GLY A 182 -10.30 -4.80 6.89
CA GLY A 182 -9.97 -4.01 8.08
C GLY A 182 -9.93 -4.82 9.38
N PRO A 183 -10.99 -5.58 9.72
CA PRO A 183 -11.02 -6.42 10.93
C PRO A 183 -9.98 -7.55 10.94
N ILE A 184 -9.67 -8.14 9.77
CA ILE A 184 -8.67 -9.20 9.66
C ILE A 184 -7.28 -8.66 9.99
N VAL A 185 -6.92 -7.51 9.39
CA VAL A 185 -5.61 -6.89 9.59
C VAL A 185 -5.47 -6.37 11.02
N SER A 186 -6.49 -5.69 11.55
CA SER A 186 -6.47 -5.21 12.95
C SER A 186 -6.38 -6.36 13.97
N SER A 187 -7.04 -7.49 13.72
CA SER A 187 -6.91 -8.69 14.55
C SER A 187 -5.48 -9.25 14.51
N PHE A 188 -4.88 -9.31 13.33
CA PHE A 188 -3.48 -9.74 13.18
C PHE A 188 -2.51 -8.80 13.91
N THR A 189 -2.70 -7.48 13.80
CA THR A 189 -1.89 -6.48 14.51
C THR A 189 -2.03 -6.62 16.03
N ARG A 190 -3.25 -6.85 16.55
CA ARG A 190 -3.47 -7.11 17.99
C ARG A 190 -2.79 -8.38 18.45
N LEU A 191 -2.88 -9.46 17.67
CA LEU A 191 -2.19 -10.72 17.98
C LEU A 191 -0.67 -10.55 18.01
N ALA A 192 -0.11 -9.80 17.04
CA ALA A 192 1.31 -9.48 17.01
C ALA A 192 1.72 -8.63 18.21
N GLY A 193 0.92 -7.62 18.58
CA GLY A 193 1.13 -6.81 19.79
C GLY A 193 1.18 -7.65 21.06
N ASN A 194 0.16 -8.49 21.28
CA ASN A 194 0.11 -9.39 22.43
C ASN A 194 1.30 -10.35 22.49
N ALA A 195 1.77 -10.83 21.34
CA ALA A 195 2.95 -11.70 21.28
C ALA A 195 4.23 -10.94 21.66
N VAL A 196 4.36 -9.67 21.27
CA VAL A 196 5.47 -8.80 21.71
C VAL A 196 5.38 -8.54 23.22
N ASP A 197 4.20 -8.22 23.75
CA ASP A 197 4.00 -7.96 25.18
C ASP A 197 4.38 -9.20 26.02
N PHE A 198 3.97 -10.39 25.58
CA PHE A 198 4.38 -11.65 26.20
C PHE A 198 5.91 -11.82 26.21
N LEU A 199 6.60 -11.46 25.12
CA LEU A 199 8.06 -11.54 25.06
C LEU A 199 8.75 -10.53 25.98
N VAL A 200 8.18 -9.33 26.12
CA VAL A 200 8.68 -8.30 27.04
C VAL A 200 8.50 -8.75 28.49
N GLU A 201 7.32 -9.23 28.86
CA GLU A 201 6.99 -9.69 30.23
C GLU A 201 7.87 -10.86 30.69
N ASN A 202 8.29 -11.73 29.76
CA ASN A 202 9.14 -12.89 30.05
C ASN A 202 10.65 -12.59 29.91
N ASN A 203 11.07 -11.34 29.74
CA ASN A 203 12.46 -10.93 29.44
C ASN A 203 13.06 -11.63 28.20
N LEU A 204 12.22 -12.05 27.26
CA LEU A 204 12.59 -12.70 26.01
C LEU A 204 12.81 -11.68 24.88
N LEU A 205 13.28 -10.48 25.23
CA LEU A 205 13.59 -9.39 24.29
C LEU A 205 14.47 -9.80 23.08
N PRO A 206 15.40 -10.78 23.19
CA PRO A 206 16.13 -11.27 22.02
C PRO A 206 15.24 -11.96 20.97
N LEU A 207 14.15 -12.61 21.40
CA LEU A 207 13.23 -13.35 20.51
C LEU A 207 12.23 -12.42 19.80
N THR A 208 12.07 -11.19 20.26
CA THR A 208 11.25 -10.17 19.58
C THR A 208 11.73 -9.90 18.16
N SER A 209 13.05 -10.07 17.90
CA SER A 209 13.63 -9.94 16.56
C SER A 209 12.98 -10.87 15.52
N ILE A 210 12.71 -12.12 15.90
CA ILE A 210 12.08 -13.16 15.05
C ILE A 210 10.65 -12.76 14.64
N LEU A 211 9.96 -12.00 15.49
CA LEU A 211 8.58 -11.58 15.28
C LEU A 211 8.51 -10.23 14.53
N ILE A 212 9.45 -9.33 14.82
CA ILE A 212 9.53 -7.99 14.25
C ILE A 212 10.10 -8.00 12.83
N GLU A 213 11.05 -8.87 12.49
CA GLU A 213 11.64 -8.92 11.15
C GLU A 213 10.63 -9.23 10.03
N PRO A 214 9.74 -10.24 10.15
CA PRO A 214 8.70 -10.49 9.16
C PRO A 214 7.70 -9.34 9.05
N ALA A 215 7.36 -8.70 10.17
CA ALA A 215 6.48 -7.53 10.19
C ALA A 215 7.14 -6.34 9.49
N LYS A 216 8.43 -6.07 9.69
CA LYS A 216 9.17 -5.05 8.94
C LYS A 216 9.13 -5.33 7.43
N VAL A 217 9.29 -6.58 6.99
CA VAL A 217 9.24 -6.93 5.56
C VAL A 217 7.82 -6.79 4.96
N LEU A 218 6.77 -7.05 5.74
CA LEU A 218 5.37 -6.97 5.31
C LEU A 218 4.74 -5.58 5.43
N PHE A 219 5.19 -4.76 6.38
CA PHE A 219 4.66 -3.43 6.69
C PHE A 219 5.60 -2.28 6.29
N LEU A 220 6.87 -2.56 6.00
CA LEU A 220 7.87 -1.56 5.60
C LEU A 220 8.68 -2.06 4.39
N ASN A 221 8.10 -1.96 3.20
CA ASN A 221 8.93 -1.86 2.00
C ASN A 221 9.34 -0.39 1.81
N ASN A 222 10.49 -0.05 2.40
CA ASN A 222 11.24 1.22 2.36
C ASN A 222 10.51 2.50 2.82
N ALA A 223 10.67 2.81 4.11
CA ALA A 223 10.75 4.17 4.65
C ALA A 223 11.78 4.20 5.79
#